data_AF-A0A077QG30-F1
#
_entry.id   AF-A0A077QG30-F1
#
_cell.length_a   1.000
_cell.length_b   1.000
_cell.length_c   1.000
_cell.angle_alpha   90.00
_cell.angle_beta   90.00
_cell.angle_gamma   90.00
#
_symmetry.space_group_name_H-M   'P 1'
#
loop_
_entity.id
_entity.type
_entity.pdbx_description
1 polymer ?
#
loop_
_entity_poly.entity_id
_entity_poly.type
_entity_poly.pdbx_seq_one_letter_code
_entity_poly.pdbx_strand_id
1 'polypeptide(L)' 'MDEREELMQKISNLLINSPVKSEDKLAVMMMFCFQLLSSTQTDGVNMRVSDGRVLSLKFELETLKL' A
#
# COMPACT_ATOMS: atom_id res chain seq x y z
N MET A 1 14.38 21.63 -2.29
CA MET A 1 13.14 20.84 -2.18
C MET A 1 13.37 19.86 -1.04
N ASP A 2 12.39 19.71 -0.15
CA ASP A 2 12.48 18.74 0.95
C ASP A 2 12.62 17.32 0.37
N GLU A 3 13.48 16.48 0.94
CA GLU A 3 13.68 15.08 0.50
C GLU A 3 12.37 14.29 0.53
N ARG A 4 11.53 14.57 1.54
CA ARG A 4 10.18 14.03 1.64
C ARG A 4 9.34 14.40 0.42
N GLU A 5 9.43 15.65 -0.01
CA GLU A 5 8.63 16.16 -1.13
C GLU A 5 9.10 15.58 -2.47
N GLU A 6 10.41 15.42 -2.65
CA GLU A 6 10.96 14.72 -3.82
C GLU A 6 10.49 13.26 -3.89
N LEU A 7 10.50 12.56 -2.75
CA LEU A 7 10.03 11.18 -2.67
C LEU A 7 8.54 11.08 -3.01
N MET A 8 7.72 11.98 -2.47
CA MET A 8 6.28 12.02 -2.76
C MET A 8 6.00 12.29 -4.23
N GLN A 9 6.76 13.19 -4.87
CA GLN A 9 6.62 13.44 -6.31
C GLN A 9 7.00 12.23 -7.15
N LYS A 10 8.08 11.51 -6.81
CA LYS A 10 8.49 10.29 -7.53
C LYS A 10 7.41 9.21 -7.45
N ILE A 11 6.84 8.96 -6.27
CA ILE A 11 5.77 7.99 -6.08
C ILE A 11 4.53 8.39 -6.90
N SER A 12 4.13 9.66 -6.82
CA SER A 12 2.99 10.18 -7.59
C SER A 12 3.18 10.00 -9.11
N ASN A 13 4.36 10.36 -9.62
CA ASN A 13 4.68 10.24 -11.04
C ASN A 13 4.66 8.78 -11.53
N LEU A 14 5.17 7.83 -10.73
CA LEU A 14 5.12 6.41 -11.05
C LEU A 14 3.68 5.89 -11.11
N LEU A 15 2.83 6.29 -10.16
CA LEU A 15 1.43 5.87 -10.11
C LEU A 15 0.61 6.46 -11.25
N ILE A 16 0.83 7.74 -11.60
CA ILE A 16 0.08 8.41 -12.68
C ILE A 16 0.45 7.81 -14.04
N ASN A 17 1.74 7.66 -14.32
CA ASN A 17 2.22 7.26 -15.64
C ASN A 17 2.25 5.74 -15.85
N SER A 18 1.99 4.95 -14.81
CA SER A 18 1.91 3.49 -14.94
C SER A 18 0.70 3.07 -15.79
N PRO A 19 0.89 2.15 -16.77
CA PRO A 19 -0.19 1.66 -17.64
C PRO A 19 -1.14 0.68 -16.92
N VAL A 20 -0.83 0.32 -15.67
CA VAL A 20 -1.62 -0.64 -14.89
C VAL A 20 -2.96 -0.01 -14.49
N LYS A 21 -4.03 -0.81 -14.43
CA LYS A 21 -5.36 -0.34 -13.98
C LYS A 21 -5.34 0.19 -12.54
N SER A 22 -6.31 1.04 -12.22
CA SER A 22 -6.41 1.73 -10.92
C SER A 22 -6.43 0.78 -9.73
N GLU A 23 -7.08 -0.38 -9.86
CA GLU A 23 -7.18 -1.39 -8.80
C GLU A 23 -5.82 -1.99 -8.44
N ASP A 24 -4.99 -2.26 -9.43
CA ASP A 24 -3.66 -2.84 -9.21
C ASP A 24 -2.70 -1.79 -8.64
N LYS A 25 -2.83 -0.51 -9.09
CA LYS A 25 -2.10 0.61 -8.47
C LYS A 25 -2.42 0.73 -6.98
N LEU A 26 -3.71 0.62 -6.64
CA LEU A 26 -4.18 0.64 -5.26
C LEU A 26 -3.63 -0.56 -4.47
N ALA A 27 -3.66 -1.76 -5.05
CA ALA A 27 -3.10 -2.96 -4.43
C ALA A 27 -1.59 -2.80 -4.12
N VAL A 28 -0.81 -2.26 -5.06
CA VAL A 28 0.62 -1.99 -4.86
C VAL A 28 0.84 -0.97 -3.74
N MET A 29 0.05 0.11 -3.69
CA MET A 29 0.12 1.08 -2.60
C MET A 29 -0.20 0.44 -1.25
N MET A 30 -1.24 -0.39 -1.19
CA MET A 30 -1.62 -1.11 0.03
C MET A 30 -0.50 -2.04 0.50
N MET A 31 0.12 -2.80 -0.40
CA MET A 31 1.26 -3.67 -0.07
C MET A 31 2.46 -2.88 0.42
N PHE A 32 2.80 -1.76 -0.23
CA PHE A 32 3.91 -0.92 0.18
C PHE A 32 3.68 -0.30 1.57
N CYS A 33 2.48 0.26 1.81
CA CYS A 33 2.11 0.76 3.14
C CYS A 33 2.17 -0.34 4.20
N PHE A 34 1.70 -1.53 3.88
CA PHE A 34 1.76 -2.68 4.78
C PHE A 34 3.20 -3.11 5.11
N GLN A 35 4.10 -3.14 4.13
CA GLN A 35 5.53 -3.40 4.36
C GLN A 35 6.21 -2.33 5.22
N LEU A 36 5.85 -1.05 5.02
CA LEU A 36 6.36 0.01 5.89
C LEU A 36 5.86 -0.15 7.33
N LEU A 37 4.57 -0.47 7.47
CA LEU A 37 3.89 -0.65 8.75
C LEU A 37 4.19 -2.00 9.42
N SER A 38 4.80 -2.96 8.74
CA SER A 38 5.22 -4.22 9.37
C SER A 38 6.31 -3.99 10.43
N SER A 39 7.07 -2.89 10.31
CA SER A 39 8.05 -2.46 11.32
C SER A 39 7.41 -1.98 12.63
N THR A 40 6.10 -1.67 12.61
CA THR A 40 5.36 -1.11 13.75
C THR A 40 4.41 -2.13 14.41
N GLN A 41 4.62 -3.44 14.23
CA GLN A 41 3.75 -4.52 14.74
C GLN A 41 2.28 -4.35 14.32
N THR A 42 2.05 -3.91 13.08
CA THR A 42 0.69 -3.67 12.59
C THR A 42 0.05 -4.98 12.15
N ASP A 43 -1.09 -5.35 12.73
CA ASP A 43 -1.83 -6.58 12.40
C ASP A 43 -2.51 -6.54 11.01
N GLY A 44 -2.70 -5.35 10.46
CA GLY A 44 -3.34 -5.15 9.17
C GLY A 44 -3.53 -3.69 8.77
N VAL A 45 -3.83 -3.46 7.50
CA VAL A 45 -4.09 -2.14 6.92
C VAL A 45 -5.47 -2.15 6.28
N ASN A 46 -6.29 -1.17 6.65
CA ASN A 46 -7.58 -0.91 6.02
C ASN A 46 -7.50 0.35 5.17
N MET A 47 -7.94 0.26 3.93
CA MET A 47 -8.00 1.38 3.00
C MET A 47 -9.44 1.59 2.54
N ARG A 48 -9.97 2.79 2.75
CA ARG A 48 -11.28 3.21 2.25
C ARG A 48 -11.13 3.82 0.87
N VAL A 49 -11.81 3.26 -0.11
CA VAL A 49 -11.89 3.82 -1.46
C VAL A 49 -13.05 4.82 -1.56
N SER A 50 -13.01 5.69 -2.57
CA SER A 50 -13.97 6.80 -2.76
C SER A 50 -15.41 6.35 -2.93
N ASP A 51 -15.65 5.11 -3.40
CA ASP A 51 -16.97 4.51 -3.52
C ASP A 51 -17.53 3.94 -2.20
N GLY A 52 -16.81 4.10 -1.09
CA GLY A 52 -17.21 3.66 0.24
C GLY A 52 -16.83 2.23 0.59
N ARG A 53 -16.32 1.43 -0.35
CA ARG A 53 -15.78 0.08 -0.06
C ARG A 53 -14.51 0.19 0.80
N VAL A 54 -14.25 -0.87 1.56
CA VAL A 54 -13.03 -0.99 2.37
C VAL A 54 -12.27 -2.21 1.88
N LEU A 55 -11.00 -2.00 1.53
CA LEU A 55 -10.03 -3.05 1.29
C LEU A 55 -9.23 -3.28 2.57
N SER A 56 -9.09 -4.54 2.96
CA SER A 56 -8.38 -4.95 4.17
C SER A 56 -7.25 -5.89 3.79
N LEU A 57 -6.03 -5.57 4.24
CA LEU A 57 -4.88 -6.46 4.19
C LEU A 57 -4.52 -6.84 5.63
N LYS A 58 -4.34 -8.12 5.95
CA LYS A 58 -4.01 -8.59 7.30
C LYS A 58 -2.72 -9.39 7.27
N PHE A 59 -1.93 -9.30 8.34
CA PHE A 59 -0.86 -10.26 8.58
C PHE A 59 -1.52 -11.57 9.03
N GLU A 60 -1.56 -12.55 8.13
CA GLU A 60 -1.79 -13.93 8.52
C GLU A 60 -0.43 -14.54 8.82
N LEU A 61 -0.18 -14.84 10.10
CA LEU A 61 0.93 -15.69 10.49
C LEU A 61 0.54 -17.10 10.04
N GLU A 62 0.91 -17.48 8.82
CA GLU A 62 0.89 -18.90 8.46
C GLU A 62 1.89 -19.58 9.38
N THR A 63 1.40 -20.29 10.40
CA THR A 63 2.16 -21.41 10.94
C THR A 63 2.32 -22.39 9.79
N LEU A 64 3.43 -22.29 9.07
CA LEU A 64 3.90 -23.33 8.17
C LEU A 64 3.89 -24.63 9.00
N LYS A 65 2.90 -25.49 8.74
CA LYS A 65 2.89 -26.84 9.26
C LYS A 65 3.98 -27.59 8.50
N LEU A 66 5.18 -27.62 9.09
CA LEU A 66 6.26 -28.52 8.71
C LEU A 66 5.87 -29.97 9.01
#